data_AF-A0A9D7JYW8-F1
#
_entry.id   AF-A0A9D7JYW8-F1
#
_cell.length_a   1.000
_cell.length_b   1.000
_cell.length_c   1.000
_cell.angle_alpha   90.00
_cell.angle_beta   90.00
_cell.angle_gamma   90.00
#
_symmetry.space_group_name_H-M   'P 1'
#
loop_
_entity.id
_entity.type
_entity.pdbx_description
1 polymer ?
#
loop_
_entity_poly.entity_id
_entity_poly.type
_entity_poly.pdbx_seq_one_letter_code
_entity_poly.pdbx_strand_id
1 'polypeptide(L)'
;MLFAHLGFRLMAEYMDRCPRLKVIASNTTGIPHIDAIAAEMRGVAVAHYDEQIFLDTDYSTAEHTVGLMLAAARRLPAAHAAGMFRSWDRKRWEVLE
;
A
#
# COMPACT_ATOMS: atom_id res chain seq x y z
N MET A 1 2.39 -8.93 21.93
CA MET A 1 2.51 -8.76 20.46
C MET A 1 1.66 -7.58 20.08
N LEU A 2 2.11 -6.73 19.15
CA LEU A 2 1.36 -5.60 18.63
C LEU A 2 1.23 -5.75 17.11
N PHE A 3 0.05 -5.42 16.57
CA PHE A 3 -0.18 -5.39 15.13
C PHE A 3 -0.15 -3.94 14.63
N ALA A 4 0.77 -3.63 13.71
CA ALA A 4 1.04 -2.29 13.20
C ALA A 4 0.67 -2.22 11.71
N HIS A 5 -0.61 -1.99 11.42
CA HIS A 5 -1.09 -1.80 10.05
C HIS A 5 -0.53 -0.54 9.41
N LEU A 6 -0.67 -0.41 8.08
CA LEU A 6 -0.30 0.81 7.36
C LEU A 6 -0.98 2.05 7.97
N GLY A 7 -0.19 3.06 8.34
CA GLY A 7 -0.66 4.28 9.01
C GLY A 7 -0.49 4.27 10.53
N PHE A 8 -0.22 3.13 11.16
CA PHE A 8 0.12 3.06 12.58
C PHE A 8 1.59 3.42 12.82
N ARG A 9 1.88 4.62 13.31
CA ARG A 9 3.28 5.05 13.54
C ARG A 9 3.82 4.53 14.87
N LEU A 10 4.54 3.42 14.82
CA LEU A 10 5.20 2.82 15.97
C LEU A 10 6.67 3.25 16.05
N MET A 11 6.89 4.39 16.69
CA MET A 11 8.23 4.94 16.92
C MET A 11 8.78 4.53 18.31
N ALA A 12 10.07 4.76 18.56
CA ALA A 12 10.75 4.41 19.83
C ALA A 12 9.95 4.76 21.10
N GLU A 13 9.44 5.98 21.19
CA GLU A 13 8.69 6.50 22.36
C GLU A 13 7.43 5.67 22.67
N TYR A 14 6.78 5.11 21.65
CA TYR A 14 5.63 4.23 21.84
C TYR A 14 6.03 2.87 22.41
N MET A 15 7.20 2.37 22.02
CA MET A 15 7.73 1.09 22.52
C MET A 15 8.16 1.19 23.99
N ASP A 16 8.64 2.35 24.43
CA ASP A 16 9.00 2.60 25.84
C ASP A 16 7.84 2.41 26.81
N ARG A 17 6.61 2.67 26.33
CA ARG A 17 5.36 2.48 27.07
C ARG A 17 4.90 1.02 27.09
N CYS A 18 5.58 0.14 26.35
CA CYS A 18 5.20 -1.25 26.15
C CYS A 18 6.29 -2.21 26.68
N PRO A 19 6.58 -2.25 28.00
CA PRO A 19 7.72 -2.99 28.56
C PRO A 19 7.65 -4.52 28.38
N ARG A 20 6.48 -5.06 27.99
CA ARG A 20 6.28 -6.49 27.71
C ARG A 20 6.16 -6.79 26.22
N LEU A 21 6.45 -5.82 25.35
CA LEU A 21 6.43 -6.01 23.91
C LEU A 21 7.55 -6.98 23.52
N LYS A 22 7.22 -7.96 22.70
CA LYS A 22 8.16 -8.99 22.20
C LYS A 22 8.14 -9.17 20.69
N VAL A 23 6.99 -8.85 20.07
CA VAL A 23 6.74 -9.05 18.65
C VAL A 23 5.88 -7.90 18.14
N ILE A 24 6.26 -7.36 17.00
CA ILE A 24 5.49 -6.45 16.16
C ILE A 24 5.20 -7.19 14.86
N ALA A 25 3.94 -7.24 14.43
CA ALA A 25 3.55 -7.78 13.14
C ALA A 25 2.95 -6.68 12.27
N SER A 26 3.28 -6.66 10.98
CA SER A 26 2.73 -5.74 9.99
C SER A 26 2.20 -6.52 8.80
N ASN A 27 1.07 -6.09 8.23
CA ASN A 27 0.54 -6.63 6.98
C ASN A 27 1.08 -5.91 5.73
N THR A 28 2.21 -5.20 5.86
CA THR A 28 2.78 -4.39 4.79
C THR A 28 4.08 -5.01 4.27
N THR A 29 4.42 -4.70 3.03
CA THR A 29 5.69 -5.14 2.43
C THR A 29 6.85 -4.26 2.90
N GLY A 30 6.65 -2.93 2.92
CA GLY A 30 7.55 -1.98 3.56
C GLY A 30 7.07 -1.59 4.96
N ILE A 31 8.01 -1.27 5.86
CA ILE A 31 7.72 -0.90 7.26
C ILE A 31 8.27 0.49 7.69
N PRO A 32 8.20 1.56 6.86
CA PRO A 32 8.71 2.88 7.26
C PRO A 32 7.95 3.53 8.42
N HIS A 33 6.77 3.00 8.77
CA HIS A 33 5.96 3.41 9.91
C HIS A 33 6.37 2.72 11.23
N ILE A 34 7.35 1.83 11.19
CA ILE A 34 7.90 1.13 12.36
C ILE A 34 9.38 1.49 12.48
N ASP A 35 9.79 1.94 13.66
CA ASP A 35 11.21 2.13 13.97
C ASP A 35 11.87 0.76 14.22
N ALA A 36 12.29 0.11 13.14
CA ALA A 36 12.87 -1.23 13.18
C ALA A 36 14.17 -1.29 14.02
N ILE A 37 14.97 -0.23 13.98
CA ILE A 37 16.22 -0.12 14.77
C ILE A 37 15.88 -0.07 16.26
N ALA A 38 14.90 0.75 16.65
CA ALA A 38 14.45 0.82 18.04
C ALA A 38 13.84 -0.49 18.53
N ALA A 39 13.14 -1.23 17.66
CA ALA A 39 12.62 -2.56 17.97
C ALA A 39 13.76 -3.58 18.19
N GLU A 40 14.75 -3.61 17.29
CA GLU A 40 15.92 -4.48 17.38
C GLU A 40 16.71 -4.23 18.68
N MET A 41 17.00 -2.97 19.00
CA MET A 41 17.70 -2.59 20.24
C MET A 41 16.96 -3.05 21.51
N ARG A 42 15.63 -3.24 21.44
CA ARG A 42 14.79 -3.71 22.55
C ARG A 42 14.57 -5.23 22.53
N GLY A 43 15.16 -5.96 21.58
CA GLY A 43 14.93 -7.40 21.40
C GLY A 43 13.49 -7.72 20.97
N VAL A 44 12.81 -6.77 20.32
CA VAL A 44 11.45 -6.95 19.81
C VAL A 44 11.54 -7.40 18.36
N ALA A 45 11.05 -8.60 18.07
CA ALA A 45 11.01 -9.11 16.70
C ALA A 45 10.00 -8.34 15.85
N VAL A 46 10.35 -8.04 14.60
CA VAL A 46 9.46 -7.41 13.62
C VAL A 46 9.19 -8.42 12.50
N ALA A 47 7.93 -8.77 12.30
CA ALA A 47 7.47 -9.62 11.21
C ALA A 47 6.64 -8.80 10.22
N HIS A 48 6.96 -8.88 8.94
CA HIS A 48 6.22 -8.25 7.86
C HIS A 48 6.32 -9.08 6.58
N TYR A 49 5.62 -8.70 5.51
CA TYR A 49 5.68 -9.43 4.25
C TYR A 49 6.94 -9.05 3.47
N ASP A 50 8.08 -9.67 3.79
CA ASP A 50 9.36 -9.50 3.06
C ASP A 50 9.72 -10.69 2.15
N GLU A 51 9.00 -11.81 2.27
CA GLU A 51 9.31 -13.03 1.52
C GLU A 51 9.18 -12.80 0.01
N GLN A 52 10.32 -12.94 -0.66
CA GLN A 52 10.46 -12.84 -2.12
C GLN A 52 9.49 -13.78 -2.86
N ILE A 53 9.20 -14.95 -2.29
CA ILE A 53 8.28 -15.95 -2.86
C ILE A 53 6.84 -15.40 -2.93
N PHE A 54 6.39 -14.64 -1.92
CA PHE A 54 5.07 -14.01 -1.95
C PHE A 54 5.03 -12.89 -3.00
N LEU A 55 6.09 -12.10 -3.13
CA LEU A 55 6.18 -11.01 -4.11
C LEU A 55 6.33 -11.49 -5.55
N ASP A 56 6.96 -12.64 -5.79
CA ASP A 56 7.13 -13.20 -7.13
C ASP A 56 5.85 -13.82 -7.70
N THR A 57 4.86 -14.11 -6.84
CA THR A 57 3.59 -14.74 -7.23
C THR A 57 2.39 -13.79 -7.16
N ASP A 58 2.58 -12.58 -6.60
CA ASP A 58 1.55 -11.55 -6.55
C ASP A 58 1.64 -10.60 -7.77
N TYR A 59 0.79 -10.85 -8.76
CA TYR A 59 0.70 -10.04 -9.97
C TYR A 59 -0.27 -8.86 -9.84
N SER A 60 -0.97 -8.70 -8.71
CA SER A 60 -2.06 -7.74 -8.57
C SER A 60 -1.62 -6.29 -8.85
N THR A 61 -0.43 -5.92 -8.36
CA THR A 61 0.15 -4.58 -8.58
C THR A 61 0.51 -4.38 -10.05
N ALA A 62 1.05 -5.39 -10.73
CA ALA A 62 1.40 -5.32 -12.14
C ALA A 62 0.14 -5.20 -13.01
N GLU A 63 -0.87 -6.03 -12.76
CA GLU A 63 -2.17 -5.98 -13.46
C GLU A 63 -2.87 -4.64 -13.25
N HIS A 64 -2.89 -4.15 -12.00
CA HIS A 64 -3.46 -2.85 -11.69
C HIS A 64 -2.72 -1.72 -12.40
N THR A 65 -1.39 -1.79 -12.49
CA THR A 65 -0.57 -0.81 -13.23
C THR A 65 -0.93 -0.78 -14.70
N VAL A 66 -1.10 -1.95 -15.35
CA VAL A 66 -1.57 -2.02 -16.73
C VAL A 66 -2.97 -1.41 -16.88
N GLY A 67 -3.87 -1.69 -15.95
CA GLY A 67 -5.20 -1.06 -15.89
C GLY A 67 -5.13 0.46 -15.76
N LEU A 68 -4.23 0.98 -14.90
CA LEU A 68 -4.02 2.41 -14.71
C LEU A 68 -3.41 3.08 -15.95
N MET A 69 -2.48 2.43 -16.65
CA MET A 69 -1.92 2.95 -17.90
C MET A 69 -3.02 3.15 -18.95
N LEU A 70 -3.91 2.16 -19.12
CA LEU A 70 -5.05 2.28 -20.04
C LEU A 70 -6.05 3.34 -19.56
N ALA A 71 -6.35 3.37 -18.26
CA ALA A 71 -7.26 4.34 -17.66
C ALA A 71 -6.78 5.79 -17.85
N ALA A 72 -5.48 6.04 -17.68
CA ALA A 72 -4.86 7.34 -17.91
C ALA A 72 -4.87 7.72 -19.40
N ALA A 73 -4.40 6.83 -20.28
CA ALA A 73 -4.34 7.09 -21.73
C ALA A 73 -5.72 7.38 -22.36
N ARG A 74 -6.78 6.77 -21.81
CA ARG A 74 -8.16 6.89 -22.33
C ARG A 74 -9.08 7.73 -21.44
N ARG A 75 -8.55 8.35 -20.39
CA ARG A 75 -9.32 9.16 -19.42
C ARG A 75 -10.57 8.41 -18.91
N LEU A 76 -10.45 7.10 -18.69
CA LEU A 76 -11.59 6.22 -18.43
C LEU A 76 -12.42 6.63 -17.20
N PRO A 77 -11.82 7.01 -16.04
CA PRO A 77 -12.62 7.41 -14.88
C PRO A 77 -13.50 8.63 -15.15
N ALA A 78 -12.98 9.62 -15.89
CA ALA A 78 -13.72 10.83 -16.25
C ALA A 78 -14.81 10.53 -17.29
N ALA A 79 -14.51 9.72 -18.29
CA ALA A 79 -15.48 9.28 -19.30
C ALA A 79 -16.63 8.47 -18.68
N HIS A 80 -16.30 7.56 -17.75
CA HIS A 80 -17.29 6.77 -17.01
C HIS A 80 -18.20 7.68 -16.17
N ALA A 81 -17.63 8.62 -15.39
CA ALA A 81 -18.40 9.56 -14.60
C ALA A 81 -19.35 10.41 -15.47
N ALA A 82 -18.90 10.92 -16.62
CA ALA A 82 -19.75 11.66 -17.55
C ALA A 82 -20.90 10.79 -18.11
N GLY A 83 -20.62 9.53 -18.45
CA GLY A 83 -21.61 8.57 -18.90
C GLY A 83 -22.69 8.29 -17.85
N MET A 84 -22.31 8.18 -16.57
CA MET A 84 -23.27 8.04 -15.45
C MET A 84 -24.24 9.22 -15.35
N PHE A 85 -23.80 10.43 -15.73
CA PHE A 85 -24.64 11.64 -15.81
C PHE A 85 -25.22 11.88 -17.21
N ARG A 86 -25.40 10.82 -18.01
CA ARG A 86 -26.00 10.84 -19.36
C ARG A 86 -25.30 11.77 -20.36
N SER A 87 -24.04 12.12 -20.10
CA SER A 87 -23.23 13.01 -20.94
C SER A 87 -22.26 12.20 -21.80
N TRP A 88 -22.78 11.50 -22.80
CA TRP A 88 -22.00 10.66 -23.70
C TRP A 88 -21.39 11.47 -24.86
N ASP A 89 -20.08 11.69 -24.82
CA ASP A 89 -19.34 12.46 -25.84
C ASP A 89 -18.09 11.69 -26.29
N ARG A 90 -18.16 11.05 -27.45
CA ARG A 90 -17.06 10.21 -27.97
C ARG A 90 -15.81 11.02 -28.31
N LYS A 91 -15.99 12.22 -28.90
CA LYS A 91 -14.88 13.03 -29.40
C LYS A 91 -14.04 13.57 -28.26
N ARG A 92 -14.70 13.97 -27.16
CA ARG A 92 -14.04 14.49 -25.96
C ARG A 92 -13.08 13.49 -25.30
N TRP A 93 -13.30 12.18 -25.45
CA TRP A 93 -12.52 11.13 -24.80
C TRP A 93 -11.64 10.32 -25.77
N GLU A 94 -11.35 10.87 -26.96
CA GLU A 94 -10.33 10.32 -27.86
C GLU A 94 -8.93 10.36 -27.22
N VAL A 95 -8.00 9.59 -27.76
CA VAL A 95 -6.63 9.51 -27.24
C VAL A 95 -5.98 10.89 -27.32
N LEU A 96 -5.21 11.26 -26.29
CA LEU A 96 -4.41 12.49 -26.34
C LEU A 96 -3.38 12.37 -27.47
N GLU A 97 -3.35 13.34 -28.39
CA GLU A 97 -2.23 13.51 -29.33
C GLU A 97 -0.95 13.95 -28.60
#